data_AF-A0A8J2YQY3-F1
#
_entry.id   AF-A0A8J2YQY3-F1
#
_cell.length_a   1.000
_cell.length_b   1.000
_cell.length_c   1.000
_cell.angle_alpha   90.00
_cell.angle_beta   90.00
_cell.angle_gamma   90.00
#
_symmetry.space_group_name_H-M   'P 1'
#
loop_
_entity.id
_entity.type
_entity.pdbx_description
1 polymer ?
#
loop_
_entity_poly.entity_id
_entity_poly.type
_entity_poly.pdbx_seq_one_letter_code
_entity_poly.pdbx_strand_id
1 'polypeptide(L)' 'MITDSTITCPLCATRKSETMPTDACLFFYECTGCGALLRPKPGDCCVFCSYGSVPCPPVQAAGGKKGCC' A
#
# COMPACT_ATOMS: atom_id res chain seq x y z
N MET A 1 14.96 -6.10 1.30
CA MET A 1 13.79 -5.31 0.87
C MET A 1 12.56 -6.14 1.17
N ILE A 2 11.54 -5.57 1.82
CA ILE A 2 10.32 -6.31 2.14
C ILE A 2 9.37 -6.14 0.95
N THR A 3 9.11 -7.24 0.25
CA THR A 3 8.19 -7.29 -0.89
C THR A 3 6.78 -7.63 -0.48
N ASP A 4 6.55 -8.16 0.71
CA ASP A 4 5.21 -8.56 1.15
C ASP A 4 4.62 -7.53 2.09
N SER A 5 3.43 -7.01 1.75
CA SER A 5 2.69 -6.09 2.60
C SER A 5 1.24 -6.50 2.66
N THR A 6 0.68 -6.48 3.87
CA THR A 6 -0.71 -6.86 4.09
C THR A 6 -1.57 -5.61 4.00
N ILE A 7 -2.34 -5.49 2.92
CA ILE A 7 -3.32 -4.43 2.75
C ILE A 7 -4.54 -4.76 3.60
N THR A 8 -4.94 -3.81 4.45
CA THR A 8 -6.17 -3.93 5.24
C THR A 8 -7.23 -2.98 4.69
N CYS A 9 -8.35 -3.54 4.24
CA CYS A 9 -9.45 -2.74 3.73
C CYS A 9 -10.18 -2.03 4.90
N PRO A 10 -10.35 -0.69 4.87
CA PRO A 10 -11.04 0.04 5.93
C PRO A 10 -12.57 -0.15 5.90
N LEU A 11 -13.13 -0.66 4.80
CA LEU A 11 -14.59 -0.83 4.62
C LEU A 11 -15.11 -2.15 5.20
N CYS A 12 -14.37 -3.24 4.98
CA CYS A 12 -14.79 -4.59 5.37
C CYS A 12 -13.78 -5.29 6.31
N ALA A 13 -12.70 -4.61 6.71
CA ALA A 13 -11.60 -5.14 7.52
C ALA A 13 -10.86 -6.35 6.92
N THR A 14 -11.13 -6.71 5.66
CA THR A 14 -10.41 -7.80 4.96
C THR A 14 -8.94 -7.46 4.84
N ARG A 15 -8.09 -8.40 5.25
CA ARG A 15 -6.65 -8.31 5.13
C ARG A 15 -6.19 -9.23 4.02
N LYS A 16 -5.39 -8.69 3.10
CA LYS A 16 -4.83 -9.46 2.00
C LYS A 16 -3.34 -9.18 1.91
N SER A 17 -2.56 -10.25 1.98
CA SER A 17 -1.12 -10.19 1.74
C SER A 17 -0.90 -10.09 0.24
N GLU A 18 -0.30 -8.97 -0.18
CA GLU A 18 0.04 -8.71 -1.57
C GLU A 18 1.54 -8.47 -1.67
N THR A 19 2.13 -8.99 -2.72
CA THR A 19 3.54 -8.78 -3.00
C THR A 19 3.69 -7.45 -3.76
N MET A 20 4.21 -6.44 -3.07
CA MET A 20 4.56 -5.14 -3.63
C MET A 20 5.55 -5.32 -4.78
N PRO A 21 5.19 -4.88 -6.00
CA PRO A 21 6.16 -4.83 -7.08
C PRO A 21 7.27 -3.83 -6.70
N THR A 22 8.53 -4.24 -6.89
CA THR A 22 9.69 -3.39 -6.59
C THR A 22 9.82 -2.22 -7.56
N ASP A 23 9.16 -2.31 -8.72
CA ASP A 23 9.29 -1.37 -9.84
C ASP A 23 8.08 -0.42 -9.99
N ALA A 24 7.05 -0.53 -9.14
CA ALA A 24 5.85 0.28 -9.26
C ALA A 24 5.10 0.50 -7.93
N CYS A 25 4.43 1.65 -7.82
CA CYS A 25 3.49 1.94 -6.74
C CYS A 25 2.06 1.58 -7.14
N LEU A 26 1.37 0.74 -6.36
CA LEU A 26 -0.06 0.51 -6.55
C LEU A 26 -0.87 1.72 -6.07
N PHE A 27 -1.44 2.48 -7.00
CA PHE A 27 -2.32 3.60 -6.69
C PHE A 27 -3.78 3.19 -6.51
N PHE A 28 -4.20 2.13 -7.19
CA PHE A 28 -5.54 1.58 -7.07
C PHE A 28 -5.43 0.13 -6.59
N TYR A 29 -6.20 -0.22 -5.57
CA TYR A 29 -6.30 -1.59 -5.10
C TYR A 29 -7.76 -1.98 -4.98
N GLU A 30 -8.13 -3.06 -5.67
CA GLU A 30 -9.46 -3.62 -5.53
C GLU A 30 -9.48 -4.60 -4.36
N CYS A 31 -10.34 -4.34 -3.38
CA CYS A 31 -10.46 -5.22 -2.23
C CYS A 31 -11.09 -6.56 -2.63
N THR A 32 -10.38 -7.67 -2.40
CA THR A 32 -10.89 -9.01 -2.70
C THR A 32 -12.09 -9.45 -1.84
N GLY A 33 -12.39 -8.74 -0.75
CA GLY A 33 -13.50 -9.05 0.15
C GLY A 33 -14.82 -8.38 -0.24
N CYS A 34 -14.77 -7.11 -0.66
CA CYS A 34 -15.97 -6.32 -0.98
C CYS A 34 -15.99 -5.75 -2.40
N GLY A 35 -14.94 -5.95 -3.20
CA GLY A 35 -14.80 -5.37 -4.55
C GLY A 35 -14.60 -3.85 -4.55
N ALA A 36 -14.43 -3.21 -3.38
CA ALA A 36 -14.25 -1.77 -3.31
C ALA A 36 -12.87 -1.35 -3.84
N LEU A 37 -12.87 -0.34 -4.70
CA LEU A 37 -11.65 0.29 -5.23
C LEU A 37 -11.07 1.27 -4.22
N LEU A 38 -10.02 0.84 -3.51
CA LEU A 38 -9.27 1.65 -2.56
C LEU A 38 -8.27 2.55 -3.28
N ARG A 39 -8.17 3.78 -2.81
CA ARG A 39 -7.22 4.81 -3.27
C ARG A 39 -6.38 5.30 -2.08
N PRO A 40 -5.10 5.65 -2.28
CA PRO A 40 -4.26 6.19 -1.23
C PRO A 40 -4.88 7.44 -0.61
N LYS A 41 -4.58 7.63 0.67
CA LYS A 41 -4.97 8.83 1.40
C LYS A 41 -4.16 10.03 0.89
N PRO A 42 -4.73 11.24 0.94
CA PRO A 42 -3.98 12.45 0.61
C PRO A 42 -2.73 12.55 1.51
N GLY A 43 -1.55 12.64 0.89
CA GLY A 43 -0.25 12.65 1.57
C GLY A 43 0.54 11.35 1.48
N ASP A 44 -0.07 10.25 1.02
CA ASP A 44 0.62 8.98 0.77
C ASP A 44 0.80 8.73 -0.74
N CYS A 45 1.90 8.06 -1.10
CA CYS A 45 2.24 7.78 -2.50
C CYS A 45 1.52 6.56 -3.11
N CYS A 46 1.01 5.64 -2.29
CA CYS A 46 0.38 4.40 -2.76
C CYS A 46 -0.52 3.76 -1.69
N VAL A 47 -1.36 2.80 -2.10
CA VAL A 47 -2.29 2.08 -1.22
C VAL A 47 -1.58 1.34 -0.08
N PHE A 48 -0.35 0.89 -0.30
CA PHE A 48 0.47 0.24 0.73
C PHE A 48 0.94 1.22 1.81
N CYS A 49 1.27 2.46 1.46
CA CYS A 49 1.62 3.48 2.46
C CYS A 49 0.41 3.90 3.31
N SER A 50 -0.79 3.88 2.74
CA SER A 50 -2.02 4.26 3.44
C SER A 50 -2.68 3.13 4.25
N TYR A 51 -2.67 1.91 3.72
CA TYR A 51 -3.44 0.76 4.25
C TYR A 51 -2.60 -0.51 4.43
N GLY A 52 -1.35 -0.51 3.96
CA GLY A 52 -0.43 -1.63 4.11
C GLY A 52 0.24 -1.64 5.47
N SER A 53 0.70 -2.83 5.89
CA SER A 53 1.50 -3.00 7.11
C SER A 53 2.92 -2.46 6.95
N VAL A 54 3.47 -2.53 5.73
CA VAL A 54 4.83 -2.12 5.39
C VAL A 54 4.78 -1.06 4.28
N PRO A 55 5.56 0.03 4.38
CA PRO A 55 5.61 1.07 3.35
C PRO A 55 6.19 0.53 2.04
N CYS A 56 5.96 1.21 0.92
CA CYS A 56 6.38 0.74 -0.39
C CYS A 56 7.92 0.63 -0.53
N PRO A 57 8.42 -0.27 -1.40
CA PRO A 57 9.85 -0.47 -1.65
C PRO A 57 10.65 0.82 -1.90
N PRO A 58 10.19 1.81 -2.70
CA PRO A 58 10.95 3.05 -2.87
C PRO A 58 11.10 3.86 -1.58
N VAL A 59 10.10 3.85 -0.69
CA VAL A 59 10.19 4.51 0.63
C VAL A 59 11.11 3.74 1.58
N GLN A 60 11.11 2.41 1.52
CA GLN A 60 12.05 1.58 2.27
C GLN A 60 13.51 1.81 1.80
N ALA A 61 13.73 1.90 0.48
CA ALA A 61 15.03 2.15 -0.11
C ALA A 61 15.55 3.56 0.17
N ALA A 62 14.66 4.56 0.24
CA ALA A 62 15.00 5.94 0.57
C ALA A 62 15.34 6.18 2.05
N GLY A 63 15.27 5.16 2.92
CA GLY A 63 15.75 5.26 4.31
C GLY A 63 14.77 5.89 5.31
N GLY A 64 13.46 5.89 5.02
CA GLY A 64 12.43 6.36 5.94
C GLY A 64 11.75 7.66 5.52
N LYS A 65 10.57 7.93 6.12
CA LYS A 65 9.55 8.90 5.68
C LYS A 65 10.08 10.33 5.43
N LYS A 66 10.66 10.58 4.26
CA LYS A 66 10.50 11.88 3.61
C LYS A 66 9.23 11.79 2.81
N GLY A 67 8.25 12.62 3.17
CA GLY A 67 7.01 12.78 2.44
C GLY A 67 7.33 12.87 0.95
N CYS A 68 6.63 12.08 0.14
CA CYS A 68 6.65 12.25 -1.30
C CYS A 68 6.00 13.60 -1.62
N CYS A 69 6.82 14.64 -1.66
CA CYS A 69 6.57 15.94 -2.26
C CYS A 69 7.89 16.45 -2.83
#